data_AF-A0A1I7B6V5-F1
#
_entry.id   AF-A0A1I7B6V5-F1
#
_cell.length_a   1.000
_cell.length_b   1.000
_cell.length_c   1.000
_cell.angle_alpha   90.00
_cell.angle_beta   90.00
_cell.angle_gamma   90.00
#
_symmetry.space_group_name_H-M   'P 1'
#
loop_
_entity.id
_entity.type
_entity.pdbx_description
1 polymer ?
#
loop_
_entity_poly.entity_id
_entity_poly.type
_entity_poly.pdbx_seq_one_letter_code
_entity_poly.pdbx_strand_id
1 'polypeptide(L)'
;MPEKAPVITPTTPLDALLARMIDAQNPGRPPARTSEIAERYERDGELVRLLKEARGGKCQFCGHSFKTPGGGTYTEAHHLEQLANGGLDVSHNMLILCANHHRQFHFGYVKILHRDPDTITVRLDDEVHTIALGFVAPTEQPAEDVF
;
A
#
# COMPACT_ATOMS: atom_id res chain seq x y z
N MET A 1 -8.85 36.33 -46.25
CA MET A 1 -9.74 35.85 -45.15
C MET A 1 -8.92 34.89 -44.33
N PRO A 2 -8.78 35.03 -43.00
CA PRO A 2 -8.03 34.05 -42.23
C PRO A 2 -8.80 32.72 -42.24
N GLU A 3 -8.15 31.68 -42.75
CA GLU A 3 -8.63 30.30 -42.73
C GLU A 3 -8.86 29.89 -41.27
N LYS A 4 -10.10 29.52 -40.94
CA LYS A 4 -10.40 28.95 -39.62
C LYS A 4 -9.63 27.64 -39.52
N ALA A 5 -8.74 27.54 -38.53
CA ALA A 5 -8.07 26.29 -38.20
C ALA A 5 -9.11 25.17 -38.04
N PRO A 6 -8.84 23.96 -38.59
CA PRO A 6 -9.82 22.89 -38.58
C PRO A 6 -10.14 22.50 -37.14
N VAL A 7 -11.44 22.55 -36.80
CA VAL A 7 -11.96 21.99 -35.55
C VAL A 7 -11.87 20.48 -35.67
N ILE A 8 -10.77 19.91 -35.19
CA ILE A 8 -10.60 18.47 -35.03
C ILE A 8 -11.65 17.97 -34.04
N THR A 9 -12.72 17.35 -34.56
CA THR A 9 -13.67 16.62 -33.73
C THR A 9 -12.97 15.37 -33.18
N PRO A 10 -13.07 15.05 -31.88
CA PRO A 10 -12.40 13.89 -31.31
C PRO A 10 -12.96 12.62 -31.95
N THR A 11 -12.10 11.86 -32.64
CA THR A 11 -12.50 10.68 -33.41
C THR A 11 -12.38 9.37 -32.62
N THR A 12 -11.72 9.41 -31.46
CA THR A 12 -11.51 8.25 -30.59
C THR A 12 -11.80 8.57 -29.11
N PRO A 13 -12.02 7.55 -28.25
CA PRO A 13 -12.12 7.74 -26.80
C PRO A 13 -10.88 8.41 -26.18
N LEU A 14 -9.69 8.18 -26.76
CA LEU A 14 -8.46 8.83 -26.31
C LEU A 14 -8.45 10.32 -26.67
N ASP A 15 -8.88 10.70 -27.87
CA ASP A 15 -8.96 12.12 -28.28
C ASP A 15 -9.95 12.89 -27.40
N ALA A 16 -11.09 12.28 -27.07
CA ALA A 16 -12.08 12.89 -26.17
C ALA A 16 -11.53 13.06 -24.74
N LEU A 17 -10.73 12.11 -24.25
CA LEU A 17 -10.04 12.23 -22.97
C LEU A 17 -8.99 13.34 -23.00
N LEU A 18 -8.18 13.41 -24.06
CA LEU A 18 -7.16 14.43 -24.25
C LEU A 18 -7.77 15.84 -24.30
N ALA A 19 -8.85 16.03 -25.04
CA ALA A 19 -9.58 17.31 -25.08
C ALA A 19 -10.04 17.74 -23.68
N ARG A 20 -10.64 16.82 -22.91
CA ARG A 20 -11.06 17.08 -21.52
C ARG A 20 -9.89 17.38 -20.59
N MET A 21 -8.74 16.75 -20.79
CA MET A 21 -7.53 17.03 -20.00
C MET A 21 -7.01 18.44 -20.27
N ILE A 22 -7.00 18.87 -21.54
CA ILE A 22 -6.60 20.22 -21.94
C ILE A 22 -7.56 21.25 -21.31
N ASP A 23 -8.87 21.01 -21.37
CA ASP A 23 -9.87 21.91 -20.77
C ASP A 23 -9.79 21.95 -19.23
N ALA A 24 -9.43 20.83 -18.58
CA ALA A 24 -9.29 20.73 -17.13
C ALA A 24 -8.01 21.39 -16.58
N GLN A 25 -7.02 21.66 -17.43
CA GLN A 25 -5.85 22.43 -17.02
C GLN A 25 -6.28 23.86 -16.71
N ASN A 26 -6.04 24.30 -15.47
CA ASN A 26 -6.27 25.68 -15.05
C ASN A 26 -4.93 26.38 -14.81
N PRO A 27 -4.21 26.79 -15.88
CA PRO A 27 -2.86 27.35 -15.77
C PRO A 27 -2.83 28.72 -15.05
N GLY A 28 -3.98 29.34 -14.79
CA GLY A 28 -4.08 30.70 -14.26
C GLY A 28 -4.39 30.82 -12.76
N ARG A 29 -4.70 29.72 -12.05
CA ARG A 29 -5.06 29.78 -10.63
C ARG A 29 -4.14 28.87 -9.80
N PRO A 30 -3.29 29.42 -8.91
CA PRO A 30 -2.55 28.59 -7.97
C PRO A 30 -3.53 27.79 -7.11
N PRO A 31 -3.17 26.56 -6.69
CA PRO A 31 -4.04 25.72 -5.88
C PRO A 31 -4.44 26.49 -4.61
N ALA A 32 -5.73 26.43 -4.27
CA ALA A 32 -6.22 27.02 -3.03
C ALA A 32 -5.59 26.28 -1.85
N ARG A 33 -5.08 27.05 -0.87
CA ARG A 33 -4.59 26.46 0.38
C ARG A 33 -5.77 26.10 1.25
N THR A 34 -5.90 24.82 1.60
CA THR A 34 -6.81 24.33 2.62
C THR A 34 -6.02 23.88 3.85
N SER A 35 -6.66 23.88 5.01
CA SER A 35 -6.08 23.38 6.27
C SER A 35 -7.08 22.42 6.93
N GLU A 36 -6.59 21.26 7.36
CA GLU A 36 -7.38 20.25 8.06
C GLU A 36 -6.76 20.00 9.45
N ILE A 37 -7.61 19.85 10.45
CA ILE A 37 -7.23 19.37 11.79
C ILE A 37 -7.44 17.86 11.78
N ALA A 38 -6.38 17.10 12.05
CA ALA A 38 -6.43 15.63 12.05
C ALA A 38 -6.05 15.08 13.42
N GLU A 39 -6.88 14.19 13.95
CA GLU A 39 -6.56 13.37 15.12
C GLU A 39 -5.65 12.21 14.70
N ARG A 40 -4.63 11.92 15.52
CA ARG A 40 -3.68 10.82 15.27
C ARG A 40 -3.50 10.02 16.54
N TYR A 41 -3.53 8.71 16.39
CA TYR A 41 -3.14 7.77 17.43
C TYR A 41 -1.62 7.65 17.47
N GLU A 42 -1.05 7.66 18.67
CA GLU A 42 0.35 7.28 18.89
C GLU A 42 0.53 5.81 18.49
N ARG A 43 1.65 5.50 17.83
CA ARG A 43 1.99 4.16 17.36
C ARG A 43 3.32 3.77 17.96
N ASP A 44 3.43 2.52 18.37
CA ASP A 44 4.68 1.93 18.85
C ASP A 44 5.66 1.79 17.68
N GLY A 45 6.51 2.82 17.53
CA GLY A 45 7.53 2.86 16.49
C GLY A 45 8.61 1.79 16.67
N GLU A 46 8.87 1.34 17.90
CA GLU A 46 9.83 0.28 18.17
C GLU A 46 9.29 -1.07 17.70
N LEU A 47 8.04 -1.40 18.05
CA LEU A 47 7.36 -2.59 17.56
C LEU A 47 7.37 -2.64 16.03
N VAL A 48 6.98 -1.56 15.36
CA VAL A 48 6.99 -1.50 13.88
C VAL A 48 8.38 -1.71 13.31
N ARG A 49 9.43 -1.13 13.92
CA ARG A 49 10.81 -1.33 13.49
C ARG A 49 11.23 -2.79 13.62
N LEU A 50 10.98 -3.41 14.78
CA LEU A 50 11.28 -4.81 15.05
C LEU A 50 10.53 -5.75 14.08
N LEU A 51 9.25 -5.47 13.81
CA LEU A 51 8.46 -6.24 12.84
C LEU A 51 9.05 -6.17 11.43
N LYS A 52 9.48 -4.98 11.00
CA LYS A 52 10.12 -4.80 9.69
C LYS A 52 11.42 -5.58 9.62
N GLU A 53 12.28 -5.47 10.63
CA GLU A 53 13.56 -6.20 10.69
C GLU A 53 13.37 -7.71 10.67
N ALA A 54 12.49 -8.23 11.51
CA ALA A 54 12.22 -9.65 11.61
C ALA A 54 11.58 -10.25 10.35
N ARG A 55 10.99 -9.41 9.47
CA ARG A 55 10.46 -9.81 8.16
C ARG A 55 11.38 -9.46 6.99
N GLY A 56 12.64 -9.13 7.27
CA GLY A 56 13.63 -8.74 6.26
C GLY A 56 13.26 -7.48 5.48
N GLY A 57 12.35 -6.68 6.02
CA GLY A 57 11.79 -5.49 5.40
C GLY A 57 11.08 -5.77 4.09
N LYS A 58 10.46 -6.93 3.93
CA LYS A 58 9.76 -7.37 2.71
C LYS A 58 8.24 -7.37 2.91
N CYS A 59 7.53 -7.07 1.82
CA CYS A 59 6.07 -7.23 1.77
C CYS A 59 5.68 -8.70 2.00
N GLN A 60 4.72 -8.95 2.89
CA GLN A 60 4.24 -10.31 3.17
C GLN A 60 3.46 -10.95 2.01
N PHE A 61 2.97 -10.17 1.04
CA PHE A 61 2.21 -10.68 -0.11
C PHE A 61 3.07 -10.96 -1.34
N CYS A 62 3.97 -10.04 -1.69
CA CYS A 62 4.75 -10.14 -2.93
C CYS A 62 6.27 -10.11 -2.73
N GLY A 63 6.74 -10.01 -1.48
CA GLY A 63 8.18 -9.92 -1.17
C GLY A 63 8.86 -8.61 -1.58
N HIS A 64 8.16 -7.70 -2.26
CA HIS A 64 8.73 -6.46 -2.78
C HIS A 64 9.03 -5.44 -1.67
N SER A 65 10.13 -4.72 -1.85
CA SER A 65 10.59 -3.57 -1.06
C SER A 65 11.62 -2.81 -1.88
N PHE A 66 11.86 -1.53 -1.59
CA PHE A 66 12.91 -0.75 -2.26
C PHE A 66 13.86 -0.09 -1.25
N LYS A 67 15.09 0.19 -1.67
CA LYS A 67 16.11 0.82 -0.80
C LYS A 67 15.78 2.28 -0.55
N THR A 68 15.98 2.74 0.69
CA THR A 68 15.93 4.16 1.04
C THR A 68 17.34 4.76 1.05
N PRO A 69 17.48 6.09 0.88
CA PRO A 69 18.79 6.75 0.98
C PRO A 69 19.53 6.50 2.30
N GLY A 70 18.80 6.18 3.38
CA GLY A 70 19.37 5.81 4.68
C GLY A 70 19.88 4.36 4.79
N GLY A 71 19.89 3.60 3.70
CA GLY A 71 20.44 2.23 3.65
C GLY A 71 19.47 1.11 4.06
N GLY A 72 18.27 1.44 4.53
CA GLY A 72 17.21 0.47 4.84
C GLY A 72 16.33 0.12 3.64
N THR A 73 15.34 -0.74 3.85
CA THR A 73 14.25 -0.97 2.89
C THR A 73 12.97 -0.25 3.31
N TYR A 74 12.18 0.15 2.33
CA TYR A 74 10.89 0.78 2.53
C TYR A 74 9.76 -0.25 2.46
N THR A 75 9.01 -0.33 3.56
CA THR A 75 7.74 -1.03 3.73
C THR A 75 6.89 -0.27 4.76
N GLU A 76 5.60 -0.57 4.80
CA GLU A 76 4.62 0.08 5.67
C GLU A 76 3.96 -0.95 6.57
N ALA A 77 3.77 -0.60 7.84
CA ALA A 77 2.95 -1.41 8.75
C ALA A 77 1.48 -1.06 8.54
N HIS A 78 0.65 -2.08 8.40
CA HIS A 78 -0.79 -1.97 8.20
C HIS A 78 -1.52 -2.72 9.30
N HIS A 79 -2.37 -2.02 10.06
CA HIS A 79 -3.23 -2.66 11.05
C HIS A 79 -4.42 -3.36 10.37
N LEU A 80 -4.61 -4.65 10.65
CA LEU A 80 -5.74 -5.45 10.17
C LEU A 80 -7.07 -4.90 10.71
N GLU A 81 -7.10 -4.59 12.01
CA GLU A 81 -8.13 -3.80 12.64
C GLU A 81 -7.58 -2.41 12.91
N GLN A 82 -8.14 -1.39 12.26
CA GLN A 82 -7.65 -0.03 12.36
C GLN A 82 -7.76 0.49 13.81
N LEU A 83 -6.76 1.26 14.25
CA LEU A 83 -6.75 1.87 15.59
C LEU A 83 -7.98 2.77 15.83
N ALA A 84 -8.45 3.47 14.80
CA ALA A 84 -9.66 4.30 14.86
C ALA A 84 -10.93 3.51 15.19
N ASN A 85 -10.92 2.19 14.95
CA ASN A 85 -12.04 1.28 15.23
C ASN A 85 -11.81 0.47 16.53
N GLY A 86 -10.81 0.83 17.33
CA GLY A 86 -10.47 0.12 18.58
C GLY A 86 -9.48 -1.03 18.41
N GLY A 87 -8.85 -1.16 17.23
CA GLY A 87 -7.80 -2.15 17.01
C GLY A 87 -6.59 -1.93 17.92
N LEU A 88 -5.95 -3.02 18.33
CA LEU A 88 -4.78 -2.98 19.21
C LEU A 88 -3.49 -2.72 18.43
N ASP A 89 -2.56 -1.99 19.05
CA ASP A 89 -1.23 -1.71 18.50
C ASP A 89 -0.25 -2.84 18.85
N VAL A 90 -0.48 -4.01 18.25
CA VAL A 90 0.19 -5.28 18.57
C VAL A 90 0.58 -6.04 17.31
N SER A 91 1.62 -6.88 17.40
CA SER A 91 2.18 -7.60 16.24
C SER A 91 1.16 -8.44 15.47
N HIS A 92 0.29 -9.18 16.17
CA HIS A 92 -0.75 -10.01 15.56
C HIS A 92 -1.90 -9.21 14.90
N ASN A 93 -1.88 -7.89 15.05
CA ASN A 93 -2.79 -6.99 14.37
C ASN A 93 -2.10 -6.22 13.24
N MET A 94 -0.84 -6.49 12.92
CA MET A 94 -0.08 -5.77 11.91
C MET A 94 0.42 -6.66 10.78
N LEU A 95 0.45 -6.09 9.58
CA LEU A 95 1.13 -6.63 8.41
C LEU A 95 2.21 -5.68 7.93
N ILE A 96 3.32 -6.20 7.43
CA ILE A 96 4.35 -5.44 6.73
C ILE A 96 4.13 -5.56 5.22
N LEU A 97 3.82 -4.44 4.57
CA LEU A 97 3.37 -4.38 3.18
C LEU A 97 4.23 -3.41 2.36
N CYS A 98 4.28 -3.61 1.04
CA CYS A 98 4.74 -2.56 0.13
C CYS A 98 3.65 -1.49 -0.04
N ALA A 99 4.02 -0.32 -0.57
CA ALA A 99 3.08 0.80 -0.76
C ALA A 99 1.83 0.42 -1.57
N ASN A 100 1.97 -0.44 -2.58
CA ASN A 100 0.84 -0.86 -3.41
C ASN A 100 -0.15 -1.73 -2.64
N HIS A 101 0.33 -2.80 -1.99
CA HIS A 101 -0.55 -3.65 -1.19
C HIS A 101 -1.13 -2.90 0.01
N HIS A 102 -0.36 -2.02 0.65
CA HIS A 102 -0.89 -1.19 1.72
C HIS A 102 -2.07 -0.34 1.25
N ARG A 103 -1.99 0.26 0.05
CA ARG A 103 -3.10 1.01 -0.53
C ARG A 103 -4.25 0.12 -1.01
N GLN A 104 -3.98 -1.09 -1.49
CA GLN A 104 -5.04 -2.07 -1.78
C GLN A 104 -5.82 -2.43 -0.51
N PHE A 105 -5.16 -2.57 0.64
CA PHE A 105 -5.87 -2.78 1.92
C PHE A 105 -6.76 -1.60 2.34
N HIS A 106 -6.42 -0.37 1.93
CA HIS A 106 -7.26 0.82 2.22
C HIS A 106 -8.41 1.01 1.23
N PHE A 107 -8.21 0.70 -0.04
CA PHE A 107 -9.10 1.14 -1.13
C PHE A 107 -9.52 0.04 -2.12
N GLY A 108 -8.85 -1.10 -2.10
CA GLY A 108 -9.11 -2.23 -3.00
C GLY A 108 -10.18 -3.18 -2.48
N TYR A 109 -10.41 -4.27 -3.22
CA TYR A 109 -11.32 -5.31 -2.77
C TYR A 109 -10.60 -6.28 -1.84
N VAL A 110 -10.78 -6.09 -0.53
CA VAL A 110 -10.15 -6.92 0.49
C VAL A 110 -11.21 -7.60 1.35
N LYS A 111 -11.11 -8.93 1.47
CA LYS A 111 -11.96 -9.70 2.37
C LYS A 111 -11.12 -10.65 3.22
N ILE A 112 -11.14 -10.45 4.54
CA ILE A 112 -10.61 -11.42 5.49
C ILE A 112 -11.54 -12.63 5.47
N LEU A 113 -11.03 -13.79 5.06
CA LEU A 113 -11.78 -15.05 4.98
C LEU A 113 -11.65 -15.85 6.27
N HIS A 114 -10.45 -15.87 6.87
CA HIS A 114 -10.17 -16.56 8.12
C HIS A 114 -9.05 -15.85 8.88
N ARG A 115 -9.11 -15.88 10.22
CA ARG A 115 -8.11 -15.29 11.10
C ARG A 115 -7.91 -16.20 12.32
N ASP A 116 -6.70 -16.68 12.45
CA ASP A 116 -6.17 -17.40 13.60
C ASP A 116 -5.12 -16.53 14.31
N PRO A 117 -4.66 -16.91 15.52
CA PRO A 117 -3.56 -16.20 16.18
C PRO A 117 -2.29 -16.11 15.33
N ASP A 118 -1.99 -17.16 14.55
CA ASP A 118 -0.72 -17.28 13.82
C ASP A 118 -0.85 -17.02 12.32
N THR A 119 -2.05 -17.05 11.75
CA THR A 119 -2.29 -16.95 10.30
C THR A 119 -3.52 -16.13 9.96
N ILE A 120 -3.48 -15.47 8.81
CA ILE A 120 -4.63 -14.82 8.21
C ILE A 120 -4.81 -15.29 6.77
N THR A 121 -6.05 -15.63 6.40
CA THR A 121 -6.42 -15.86 5.02
C THR A 121 -7.19 -14.65 4.50
N VAL A 122 -6.65 -14.00 3.48
CA VAL A 122 -7.21 -12.79 2.88
C VAL A 122 -7.45 -13.02 1.40
N ARG A 123 -8.61 -12.62 0.91
CA ARG A 123 -8.85 -12.40 -0.50
C ARG A 123 -8.47 -10.97 -0.86
N LEU A 124 -7.52 -10.80 -1.77
CA LEU A 124 -7.17 -9.53 -2.39
C LEU A 124 -7.59 -9.60 -3.85
N ASP A 125 -8.53 -8.74 -4.24
CA ASP A 125 -9.18 -8.79 -5.54
C ASP A 125 -9.74 -10.21 -5.80
N ASP A 126 -9.17 -10.95 -6.75
CA ASP A 126 -9.60 -12.32 -7.08
C ASP A 126 -8.69 -13.42 -6.51
N GLU A 127 -7.59 -13.06 -5.85
CA GLU A 127 -6.59 -13.99 -5.32
C GLU A 127 -6.75 -14.22 -3.81
N VAL A 128 -6.52 -15.46 -3.37
CA VAL A 128 -6.57 -15.84 -1.95
C VAL A 128 -5.15 -16.11 -1.46
N HIS A 129 -4.75 -15.40 -0.40
CA HIS A 129 -3.45 -15.53 0.24
C HIS A 129 -3.61 -15.98 1.68
N THR A 130 -2.76 -16.91 2.12
CA THR A 130 -2.61 -17.28 3.53
C THR A 130 -1.26 -16.77 4.02
N ILE A 131 -1.29 -15.89 5.03
CA ILE A 131 -0.12 -15.15 5.51
C ILE A 131 0.09 -15.45 6.99
N ALA A 132 1.33 -15.74 7.39
CA ALA A 132 1.69 -15.89 8.79
C ALA A 132 1.74 -14.53 9.51
N LEU A 133 0.98 -14.41 10.60
CA LEU A 133 0.99 -13.29 11.55
C LEU A 133 2.06 -13.48 12.63
N GLY A 134 2.25 -14.73 13.09
CA GLY A 134 3.24 -15.07 14.10
C GLY A 134 4.69 -14.98 13.59
N PHE A 135 5.63 -14.85 14.53
CA PHE A 135 7.03 -15.18 14.29
C PHE A 135 7.24 -16.64 14.65
N VAL A 136 7.42 -17.49 13.65
CA VAL A 136 8.17 -18.73 13.89
C VAL A 136 9.62 -18.25 14.00
N ALA A 137 10.20 -18.29 15.21
CA ALA A 137 11.65 -18.19 15.34
C ALA A 137 12.25 -19.14 14.29
N PRO A 138 13.23 -18.72 13.48
CA PRO A 138 13.78 -19.61 12.47
C PRO A 138 14.31 -20.85 13.18
N THR A 139 13.53 -21.94 13.15
CA THR A 139 14.07 -23.27 13.37
C THR A 139 14.98 -23.46 12.18
N GLU A 140 16.27 -23.32 12.43
CA GLU A 140 17.41 -23.64 11.55
C GLU A 140 16.94 -24.22 10.21
N GLN A 141 16.84 -23.37 9.17
CA GLN A 141 16.83 -23.92 7.82
C GLN A 141 18.17 -24.63 7.68
N PRO A 142 18.22 -25.96 7.42
CA PRO A 142 19.49 -26.59 7.10
C PRO A 142 20.02 -25.86 5.87
N ALA A 143 21.30 -25.46 5.93
CA ALA A 143 21.99 -24.89 4.80
C ALA A 143 21.75 -25.80 3.59
N GLU A 144 21.09 -25.28 2.56
CA GLU A 144 20.94 -26.00 1.31
C GLU A 144 22.36 -26.22 0.78
N ASP A 145 22.76 -27.48 0.70
CA ASP A 145 24.06 -27.92 0.21
C ASP A 145 24.30 -27.34 -1.18
N VAL A 146 25.19 -26.35 -1.25
CA VAL A 146 25.77 -25.89 -2.51
C VAL A 146 26.76 -26.98 -2.94
N PHE A 147 26.30 -27.85 -3.83
CA PHE A 147 27.15 -28.74 -4.64
C PHE A 147 27.81 -27.96 -5.78
#